data_AF-A0A1F5TM76-F1
#
_entry.id   AF-A0A1F5TM76-F1
#
_cell.length_a   1.000
_cell.length_b   1.000
_cell.length_c   1.000
_cell.angle_alpha   90.00
_cell.angle_beta   90.00
_cell.angle_gamma   90.00
#
_symmetry.space_group_name_H-M   'P 1'
#
loop_
_entity.id
_entity.type
_entity.pdbx_description
1 polymer ?
#
loop_
_entity_poly.entity_id
_entity_poly.type
_entity_poly.pdbx_seq_one_letter_code
_entity_poly.pdbx_strand_id
1 'polypeptide(L)'
;MLNKVDGIKKLSKKELEESRKIVLASINEEFKKGQELLEGNNKTPNKKVDGIFSSLKQLKNNNKQQVQKKEITDTEKKEWKKEIGKIVEIEKPRFKISGFGVMKNLKNIQNQEDLHKKDKKNDLQISNNNKQAVRGLVANKEKEDEILKIKEEKIREMQLQKQRQIEQERLREINALKEKEEEKKKKKEEEEKRKREKEQLILKKQEEERRTKERERLKEEKEKQRKIQRKKKIKEQLRKEKEAFRQIQLEAREKSREKEHLARMQKKKKAAKKREALIKKYKSKIKSLFKYLHLRTFKTTKKVIYFCLFFLVVILILYFIFVSVILKFDIDNVLSRFVADFIPVPALATSDGIIEYYKYKDLKDNFKNTEGETDIDKKIQSLIVREIAINNLIKRYGVSFSDFENHDKLMEFLESKAMYDNAINQVAINRIKKIKGMIDDNNDFVRISTKFGDKMGKISINKNTDPDKNGLKDLEVNEISEVIFSGDGYYIFRCYYKTEEETTLNYVFVKSKTLDDYLSEYIKNYKLLSFVD
;
A
#
# COMPACT_ATOMS: atom_id res chain seq x y z
N MET A 1 -40.87 22.56 3.13
CA MET A 1 -41.73 21.39 3.37
C MET A 1 -40.85 20.20 3.70
N LEU A 2 -41.19 19.39 4.70
CA LEU A 2 -40.48 18.15 5.01
C LEU A 2 -40.96 17.02 4.08
N ASN A 3 -40.13 15.98 3.95
CA ASN A 3 -40.59 14.60 3.78
C ASN A 3 -39.45 13.64 4.17
N LYS A 4 -39.19 13.54 5.48
CA LYS A 4 -38.46 12.41 6.07
C LYS A 4 -39.41 11.22 6.12
N VAL A 5 -38.94 10.07 5.66
CA VAL A 5 -39.41 8.73 6.06
C VAL A 5 -38.15 7.89 6.25
N ASP A 6 -38.07 7.20 7.38
CA ASP A 6 -37.10 6.18 7.82
C ASP A 6 -35.66 6.25 7.30
N GLY A 7 -34.76 6.76 8.17
CA GLY A 7 -33.33 6.43 8.25
C GLY A 7 -32.41 6.88 7.10
N ILE A 8 -32.88 6.87 5.86
CA ILE A 8 -32.08 6.97 4.65
C ILE A 8 -32.08 8.42 4.17
N LYS A 9 -30.91 9.07 4.22
CA LYS A 9 -30.71 10.40 3.62
C LYS A 9 -30.92 10.31 2.10
N LYS A 10 -32.11 10.71 1.62
CA LYS A 10 -32.38 10.84 0.18
C LYS A 10 -31.34 11.75 -0.46
N LEU A 11 -30.54 11.18 -1.35
CA LEU A 11 -29.50 11.88 -2.10
C LEU A 11 -30.13 13.02 -2.94
N SER A 12 -29.51 14.18 -2.93
CA SER A 12 -29.86 15.27 -3.85
C SER A 12 -29.60 14.86 -5.30
N LYS A 13 -30.20 15.56 -6.28
CA LYS A 13 -30.02 15.23 -7.71
C LYS A 13 -28.54 15.17 -8.12
N LYS A 14 -27.67 16.03 -7.57
CA LYS A 14 -26.22 16.00 -7.83
C LYS A 14 -25.55 14.76 -7.24
N GLU A 15 -25.79 14.47 -5.96
CA GLU A 15 -25.25 13.26 -5.30
C GLU A 15 -25.72 11.97 -6.01
N LEU A 16 -26.93 11.97 -6.59
CA LEU A 16 -27.51 10.85 -7.34
C LEU A 16 -26.91 10.73 -8.76
N GLU A 17 -26.61 11.84 -9.43
CA GLU A 17 -25.87 11.87 -10.70
C GLU A 17 -24.41 11.43 -10.52
N GLU A 18 -23.75 11.86 -9.46
CA GLU A 18 -22.39 11.42 -9.10
C GLU A 18 -22.36 9.94 -8.70
N SER A 19 -23.33 9.49 -7.90
CA SER A 19 -23.54 8.05 -7.60
C SER A 19 -23.71 7.22 -8.87
N ARG A 20 -24.58 7.64 -9.79
CA ARG A 20 -24.74 6.98 -11.11
C ARG A 20 -23.44 6.97 -11.91
N LYS A 21 -22.67 8.06 -11.89
CA LYS A 21 -21.40 8.17 -12.61
C LYS A 21 -20.34 7.22 -12.04
N ILE A 22 -20.31 7.02 -10.73
CA ILE A 22 -19.43 6.05 -10.06
C ILE A 22 -19.85 4.62 -10.40
N VAL A 23 -21.15 4.29 -10.29
CA VAL A 23 -21.68 2.95 -10.62
C VAL A 23 -21.47 2.60 -12.10
N LEU A 24 -21.66 3.55 -13.01
CA LEU A 24 -21.37 3.35 -14.44
C LEU A 24 -19.88 3.28 -14.76
N ALA A 25 -19.01 3.82 -13.90
CA ALA A 25 -17.56 3.65 -14.01
C ALA A 25 -17.12 2.26 -13.51
N SER A 26 -17.60 1.81 -12.35
CA SER A 26 -17.28 0.47 -11.83
C SER A 26 -17.82 -0.64 -12.75
N ILE A 27 -19.04 -0.51 -13.28
CA ILE A 27 -19.58 -1.44 -14.29
C ILE A 27 -18.71 -1.44 -15.56
N ASN A 28 -18.17 -0.29 -15.99
CA ASN A 28 -17.23 -0.24 -17.12
C ASN A 28 -15.87 -0.88 -16.81
N GLU A 29 -15.36 -0.78 -15.58
CA GLU A 29 -14.11 -1.46 -15.19
C GLU A 29 -14.28 -2.97 -15.03
N GLU A 30 -15.44 -3.43 -14.54
CA GLU A 30 -15.80 -4.85 -14.54
C GLU A 30 -16.01 -5.39 -15.97
N PHE A 31 -16.70 -4.64 -16.84
CA PHE A 31 -16.81 -4.99 -18.27
C PHE A 31 -15.44 -5.02 -18.95
N LYS A 32 -14.54 -4.08 -18.63
CA LYS A 32 -13.18 -4.08 -19.19
C LYS A 32 -12.33 -5.24 -18.67
N LYS A 33 -12.37 -5.58 -17.38
CA LYS A 33 -11.69 -6.78 -16.86
C LYS A 33 -12.25 -8.06 -17.49
N GLY A 34 -13.57 -8.13 -17.69
CA GLY A 34 -14.22 -9.20 -18.43
C GLY A 34 -13.76 -9.26 -19.89
N GLN A 35 -13.65 -8.12 -20.58
CA GLN A 35 -13.18 -8.04 -21.96
C GLN A 35 -11.69 -8.34 -22.10
N GLU A 36 -10.81 -7.84 -21.23
CA GLU A 36 -9.37 -8.15 -21.27
C GLU A 36 -9.10 -9.66 -21.06
N LEU A 37 -9.91 -10.33 -20.22
CA LEU A 37 -9.88 -11.79 -20.06
C LEU A 37 -10.43 -12.58 -21.27
N LEU A 38 -11.23 -11.96 -22.15
CA LEU A 38 -11.82 -12.58 -23.34
C LEU A 38 -11.08 -12.26 -24.65
N GLU A 39 -10.55 -11.04 -24.77
CA GLU A 39 -9.78 -10.54 -25.92
C GLU A 39 -8.36 -11.10 -25.95
N GLY A 40 -7.79 -11.45 -24.79
CA GLY A 40 -6.49 -12.10 -24.69
C GLY A 40 -6.39 -13.47 -25.38
N ASN A 41 -7.48 -14.05 -25.91
CA ASN A 41 -7.48 -15.40 -26.47
C ASN A 41 -8.43 -15.66 -27.68
N ASN A 42 -8.90 -14.63 -28.41
CA ASN A 42 -9.75 -14.84 -29.59
C ASN A 42 -9.46 -13.89 -30.78
N LYS A 43 -8.46 -14.26 -31.61
CA LYS A 43 -8.45 -13.96 -33.05
C LYS A 43 -8.01 -15.18 -33.86
N THR A 44 -8.92 -16.13 -34.02
CA THR A 44 -8.74 -17.35 -34.81
C THR A 44 -9.92 -17.53 -35.79
N PRO A 45 -9.69 -18.06 -37.01
CA PRO A 45 -10.77 -18.44 -37.92
C PRO A 45 -11.49 -19.70 -37.42
N ASN A 46 -12.75 -19.88 -37.83
CA ASN A 46 -13.61 -21.06 -37.64
C ASN A 46 -13.15 -22.07 -36.58
N LYS A 47 -13.55 -21.82 -35.33
CA LYS A 47 -13.16 -22.60 -34.14
C LYS A 47 -13.60 -24.07 -34.29
N LYS A 48 -12.65 -24.93 -34.69
CA LYS A 48 -12.84 -26.39 -34.73
C LYS A 48 -13.13 -26.90 -33.31
N VAL A 49 -14.07 -27.84 -33.19
CA VAL A 49 -14.46 -28.45 -31.91
C VAL A 49 -13.54 -29.66 -31.63
N ASP A 50 -12.24 -29.39 -31.47
CA ASP A 50 -11.21 -30.44 -31.37
C ASP A 50 -11.11 -31.06 -29.97
N GLY A 51 -11.45 -30.31 -28.92
CA GLY A 51 -11.27 -30.74 -27.52
C GLY A 51 -12.34 -31.70 -26.97
N ILE A 52 -13.36 -32.09 -27.76
CA ILE A 52 -14.50 -32.87 -27.28
C ILE A 52 -14.22 -34.38 -27.25
N PHE A 53 -13.62 -34.95 -28.29
CA PHE A 53 -13.62 -36.40 -28.54
C PHE A 53 -12.45 -37.18 -27.90
N SER A 54 -11.79 -36.63 -26.88
CA SER A 54 -10.73 -37.32 -26.13
C SER A 54 -11.29 -38.45 -25.26
N SER A 55 -12.43 -38.20 -24.60
CA SER A 55 -13.19 -39.15 -23.78
C SER A 55 -13.59 -40.40 -24.55
N LEU A 56 -14.16 -40.22 -25.75
CA LEU A 56 -14.73 -41.30 -26.54
C LEU A 56 -13.69 -42.32 -27.05
N LYS A 57 -12.40 -41.93 -27.15
CA LYS A 57 -11.29 -42.86 -27.41
C LYS A 57 -10.81 -43.65 -26.19
N GLN A 58 -11.01 -43.16 -24.97
CA GLN A 58 -10.57 -43.86 -23.75
C GLN A 58 -11.46 -45.07 -23.43
N LEU A 59 -12.76 -45.00 -23.73
CA LEU A 59 -13.76 -46.04 -23.45
C LEU A 59 -13.51 -47.42 -24.09
N LYS A 60 -12.58 -47.56 -25.05
CA LYS A 60 -12.19 -48.86 -25.64
C LYS A 60 -10.71 -49.23 -25.46
N ASN A 61 -9.87 -48.38 -24.87
CA ASN A 61 -8.41 -48.59 -24.81
C ASN A 61 -7.90 -49.37 -23.58
N ASN A 62 -8.76 -49.75 -22.63
CA ASN A 62 -8.37 -50.53 -21.44
C ASN A 62 -8.02 -52.01 -21.73
N ASN A 63 -7.87 -52.40 -22.99
CA ASN A 63 -7.27 -53.67 -23.39
C ASN A 63 -6.31 -53.47 -24.57
N LYS A 64 -5.06 -53.90 -24.39
CA LYS A 64 -3.91 -53.77 -25.31
C LYS A 64 -3.39 -52.34 -25.57
N GLN A 65 -2.42 -51.92 -24.78
CA GLN A 65 -1.22 -51.27 -25.34
C GLN A 65 0.03 -51.65 -24.54
N GLN A 66 1.08 -52.10 -25.25
CA GLN A 66 2.37 -52.45 -24.65
C GLN A 66 3.22 -51.18 -24.49
N VAL A 67 3.96 -51.08 -23.39
CA VAL A 67 4.84 -49.94 -23.11
C VAL A 67 6.09 -50.00 -24.00
N GLN A 68 6.14 -49.17 -25.05
CA GLN A 68 7.40 -48.83 -25.69
C GLN A 68 8.07 -47.67 -24.94
N LYS A 69 9.17 -47.97 -24.23
CA LYS A 69 10.06 -46.93 -23.69
C LYS A 69 10.80 -46.26 -24.84
N LYS A 70 10.77 -44.93 -24.93
CA LYS A 70 11.81 -44.18 -25.66
C LYS A 70 13.07 -44.13 -24.80
N GLU A 71 14.19 -44.60 -25.34
CA GLU A 71 15.50 -44.37 -24.75
C GLU A 71 15.98 -42.95 -25.10
N ILE A 72 16.52 -42.25 -24.10
CA ILE A 72 17.13 -40.91 -24.26
C ILE A 72 18.56 -41.10 -24.77
N THR A 73 18.88 -40.48 -25.89
CA THR A 73 20.17 -40.65 -26.56
C THR A 73 21.29 -39.90 -25.85
N ASP A 74 22.52 -40.41 -25.91
CA ASP A 74 23.68 -39.75 -25.26
C ASP A 74 24.05 -38.40 -25.90
N THR A 75 23.48 -38.07 -27.05
CA THR A 75 23.46 -36.73 -27.64
C THR A 75 22.74 -35.72 -26.76
N GLU A 76 21.51 -36.01 -26.32
CA GLU A 76 20.70 -35.11 -25.49
C GLU A 76 21.37 -34.88 -24.11
N LYS A 77 21.95 -35.95 -23.53
CA LYS A 77 22.73 -35.86 -22.28
C LYS A 77 24.00 -35.00 -22.41
N LYS A 78 24.56 -34.83 -23.62
CA LYS A 78 25.74 -33.99 -23.88
C LYS A 78 25.37 -32.51 -24.05
N GLU A 79 24.18 -32.21 -24.56
CA GLU A 79 23.70 -30.82 -24.68
C GLU A 79 23.29 -30.25 -23.33
N TRP A 80 22.55 -31.01 -22.51
CA TRP A 80 22.20 -30.59 -21.14
C TRP A 80 23.43 -30.30 -20.27
N LYS A 81 24.52 -31.08 -20.42
CA LYS A 81 25.80 -30.81 -19.76
C LYS A 81 26.50 -29.52 -20.25
N LYS A 82 26.27 -29.08 -21.49
CA LYS A 82 26.80 -27.80 -22.01
C LYS A 82 26.03 -26.59 -21.50
N GLU A 83 24.73 -26.71 -21.23
CA GLU A 83 23.93 -25.59 -20.70
C GLU A 83 24.19 -25.36 -19.22
N ILE A 84 24.20 -26.42 -18.41
CA ILE A 84 24.53 -26.34 -16.96
C ILE A 84 25.93 -25.74 -16.77
N GLY A 85 26.90 -26.09 -17.63
CA GLY A 85 28.26 -25.55 -17.58
C GLY A 85 28.36 -24.03 -17.74
N LYS A 86 27.43 -23.38 -18.45
CA LYS A 86 27.42 -21.91 -18.63
C LYS A 86 26.92 -21.13 -17.42
N ILE A 87 26.15 -21.76 -16.54
CA ILE A 87 25.50 -21.09 -15.40
C ILE A 87 26.46 -20.91 -14.22
N VAL A 88 27.54 -21.70 -14.15
CA VAL A 88 28.48 -21.74 -13.02
C VAL A 88 29.62 -20.70 -13.12
N GLU A 89 29.76 -20.01 -14.26
CA GLU A 89 30.92 -19.15 -14.53
C GLU A 89 30.78 -17.70 -14.02
N ILE A 90 29.62 -17.30 -13.49
CA ILE A 90 29.31 -15.92 -13.04
C ILE A 90 29.17 -15.82 -11.51
N GLU A 91 30.16 -16.24 -10.71
CA GLU A 91 30.32 -15.74 -9.32
C GLU A 91 31.64 -16.10 -8.61
N LYS A 92 32.80 -15.50 -8.98
CA LYS A 92 34.02 -15.47 -8.11
C LYS A 92 34.88 -14.19 -8.25
N PRO A 93 34.68 -13.15 -7.42
CA PRO A 93 35.65 -12.06 -7.30
C PRO A 93 36.90 -12.54 -6.54
N ARG A 94 37.97 -12.90 -7.26
CA ARG A 94 39.27 -13.19 -6.63
C ARG A 94 39.97 -11.88 -6.24
N PHE A 95 40.13 -11.64 -4.94
CA PHE A 95 41.14 -10.70 -4.43
C PHE A 95 42.52 -11.08 -4.99
N LYS A 96 43.27 -10.10 -5.50
CA LYS A 96 44.71 -10.22 -5.77
C LYS A 96 45.47 -9.32 -4.82
N ILE A 97 46.21 -9.94 -3.89
CA ILE A 97 47.32 -9.31 -3.19
C ILE A 97 48.57 -9.55 -4.04
N SER A 98 49.30 -8.49 -4.37
CA SER A 98 50.66 -8.56 -4.89
C SER A 98 51.42 -7.34 -4.38
N GLY A 99 52.18 -7.52 -3.30
CA GLY A 99 52.96 -6.45 -2.69
C GLY A 99 54.26 -6.17 -3.45
N PHE A 100 54.83 -5.00 -3.21
CA PHE A 100 56.22 -4.67 -3.53
C PHE A 100 56.87 -3.99 -2.32
N GLY A 101 58.19 -4.13 -2.15
CA GLY A 101 58.92 -3.66 -0.96
C GLY A 101 58.78 -2.15 -0.71
N VAL A 102 58.56 -1.66 0.51
CA VAL A 102 59.42 -1.71 1.71
C VAL A 102 60.65 -0.79 1.61
N MET A 103 60.60 0.36 2.31
CA MET A 103 61.63 0.79 3.28
C MET A 103 61.21 2.05 4.06
N LYS A 104 61.75 2.20 5.29
CA LYS A 104 61.71 3.40 6.19
C LYS A 104 60.31 3.80 6.70
N ASN A 105 60.02 3.93 8.01
CA ASN A 105 60.84 3.96 9.24
C ASN A 105 60.15 3.10 10.34
N LEU A 106 60.87 2.23 11.07
CA LEU A 106 61.63 2.54 12.30
C LEU A 106 60.76 3.05 13.47
N LYS A 107 60.59 2.18 14.49
CA LYS A 107 60.10 2.55 15.83
C LYS A 107 61.17 3.37 16.57
N ASN A 108 60.76 4.18 17.54
CA ASN A 108 61.17 3.91 18.92
C ASN A 108 60.15 4.42 19.94
N ILE A 109 59.99 3.62 20.99
CA ILE A 109 59.38 3.97 22.28
C ILE A 109 60.57 4.01 23.26
N GLN A 110 60.57 4.89 24.28
CA GLN A 110 60.73 4.55 25.71
C GLN A 110 60.99 5.80 26.59
N ASN A 111 60.55 5.70 27.86
CA ASN A 111 61.07 6.34 29.08
C ASN A 111 61.22 7.87 29.16
N GLN A 112 60.45 8.46 30.08
CA GLN A 112 60.98 8.74 31.43
C GLN A 112 59.85 8.62 32.47
N GLU A 113 60.18 8.09 33.66
CA GLU A 113 59.28 7.95 34.81
C GLU A 113 59.80 8.79 36.00
N ASP A 114 59.25 8.57 37.21
CA ASP A 114 59.71 9.07 38.52
C ASP A 114 59.48 10.56 38.88
N LEU A 115 59.15 10.97 40.13
CA LEU A 115 59.08 10.25 41.43
C LEU A 115 57.98 10.80 42.39
N HIS A 116 57.07 9.91 42.82
CA HIS A 116 56.64 9.66 44.23
C HIS A 116 55.91 10.67 45.18
N LYS A 117 55.09 10.05 46.07
CA LYS A 117 54.51 10.46 47.39
C LYS A 117 53.15 11.23 47.32
N LYS A 118 52.06 10.73 47.93
CA LYS A 118 51.70 10.52 49.37
C LYS A 118 51.39 11.84 50.10
N ASP A 119 50.38 11.97 50.97
CA ASP A 119 49.51 10.97 51.62
C ASP A 119 48.23 11.64 52.21
N LYS A 120 47.12 10.89 52.44
CA LYS A 120 46.07 11.14 53.46
C LYS A 120 45.20 12.44 53.32
N LYS A 121 44.03 12.63 53.97
CA LYS A 121 42.95 11.76 54.56
C LYS A 121 41.72 12.66 54.88
N ASN A 122 40.52 12.06 54.97
CA ASN A 122 39.40 12.48 55.86
C ASN A 122 38.84 13.92 55.64
N ASP A 123 37.71 14.38 56.22
CA ASP A 123 36.52 13.78 56.86
C ASP A 123 35.31 14.68 56.48
N LEU A 124 34.12 14.16 56.13
CA LEU A 124 32.98 13.74 56.99
C LEU A 124 32.04 14.90 57.44
N GLN A 125 30.74 14.60 57.53
CA GLN A 125 29.62 15.42 58.06
C GLN A 125 29.24 16.67 57.21
N ILE A 126 28.01 16.89 56.73
CA ILE A 126 26.64 16.47 57.10
C ILE A 126 26.03 17.21 58.31
N SER A 127 25.53 18.43 58.02
CA SER A 127 24.27 19.02 58.55
C SER A 127 24.08 19.22 60.06
N ASN A 128 22.91 19.80 60.40
CA ASN A 128 22.37 20.03 61.74
C ASN A 128 23.18 21.04 62.59
N ASN A 129 22.58 22.11 63.10
CA ASN A 129 21.28 22.13 63.78
C ASN A 129 20.48 23.40 63.39
N ASN A 130 19.17 23.34 63.08
CA ASN A 130 18.02 22.87 63.90
C ASN A 130 17.59 23.95 64.92
N LYS A 131 16.37 23.79 65.46
CA LYS A 131 15.66 24.62 66.43
C LYS A 131 14.90 25.85 65.86
N GLN A 132 13.63 26.05 66.21
CA GLN A 132 12.72 25.11 66.89
C GLN A 132 11.23 25.36 66.55
N ALA A 133 10.47 24.27 66.62
CA ALA A 133 9.15 24.07 67.23
C ALA A 133 8.11 25.22 67.30
N VAL A 134 6.81 25.06 67.01
CA VAL A 134 5.83 23.99 67.36
C VAL A 134 5.35 24.03 68.84
N ARG A 135 4.16 24.62 69.12
CA ARG A 135 3.40 24.64 70.43
C ARG A 135 4.14 25.48 71.54
N GLY A 136 3.71 26.04 72.71
CA GLY A 136 2.46 26.44 73.42
C GLY A 136 2.54 26.55 75.02
N LEU A 137 3.24 27.51 75.78
CA LEU A 137 3.22 27.77 77.32
C LEU A 137 3.98 29.05 77.99
N VAL A 138 4.03 29.31 79.36
CA VAL A 138 4.44 30.61 80.16
C VAL A 138 5.03 30.46 81.67
N ALA A 139 5.55 31.51 82.43
CA ALA A 139 6.15 31.52 83.88
C ALA A 139 6.17 32.86 84.81
N ASN A 140 6.81 32.93 86.05
CA ASN A 140 6.93 34.07 87.10
C ASN A 140 8.14 33.93 88.18
N LYS A 141 8.51 34.64 89.32
CA LYS A 141 8.04 35.62 90.44
C LYS A 141 9.25 36.36 91.24
N GLU A 142 9.10 37.17 92.37
CA GLU A 142 10.13 38.09 93.04
C GLU A 142 10.03 38.49 94.61
N LYS A 143 10.95 39.35 95.20
CA LYS A 143 11.02 40.18 96.53
C LYS A 143 11.76 39.64 97.85
N GLU A 144 12.22 40.33 98.97
CA GLU A 144 12.31 41.72 99.64
C GLU A 144 13.41 41.86 100.81
N ASP A 145 13.73 43.03 101.49
CA ASP A 145 14.73 43.26 102.66
C ASP A 145 14.73 44.66 103.48
N GLU A 146 15.32 44.84 104.72
CA GLU A 146 15.56 46.13 105.56
C GLU A 146 16.35 46.06 106.97
N ILE A 147 17.06 47.10 107.53
CA ILE A 147 17.32 47.51 109.02
C ILE A 147 18.44 48.60 109.37
N LEU A 148 18.33 49.48 110.44
CA LEU A 148 19.37 50.51 110.92
C LEU A 148 19.29 51.10 112.41
N LYS A 149 20.40 51.59 113.11
CA LYS A 149 20.36 52.38 114.44
C LYS A 149 21.64 53.11 115.08
N ILE A 150 21.44 54.24 115.83
CA ILE A 150 22.04 54.87 117.12
C ILE A 150 23.57 55.16 117.47
N LYS A 151 23.96 56.35 118.07
CA LYS A 151 25.12 56.63 119.05
C LYS A 151 25.38 58.11 119.59
N GLU A 152 25.97 58.33 120.82
CA GLU A 152 26.03 59.62 121.62
C GLU A 152 27.32 59.99 122.53
N GLU A 153 27.29 61.14 123.30
CA GLU A 153 28.03 61.66 124.55
C GLU A 153 29.16 62.80 124.61
N LYS A 154 30.22 62.80 125.51
CA LYS A 154 31.42 63.71 125.89
C LYS A 154 32.13 64.52 124.77
N ILE A 155 31.38 64.87 123.76
CA ILE A 155 31.82 65.12 122.38
C ILE A 155 31.89 66.62 122.07
N ARG A 156 31.15 67.45 122.81
CA ARG A 156 30.85 68.85 122.42
C ARG A 156 32.03 69.81 122.52
N GLU A 157 32.81 69.81 123.61
CA GLU A 157 33.97 70.71 123.73
C GLU A 157 35.08 70.34 122.72
N MET A 158 35.33 69.04 122.55
CA MET A 158 36.32 68.53 121.60
C MET A 158 35.96 68.86 120.13
N GLN A 159 34.67 68.94 119.80
CA GLN A 159 34.21 69.35 118.47
C GLN A 159 34.62 70.79 118.12
N LEU A 160 34.54 71.73 119.07
CA LEU A 160 34.76 73.16 118.79
C LEU A 160 36.22 73.47 118.43
N GLN A 161 37.17 72.85 119.12
CA GLN A 161 38.60 73.03 118.83
C GLN A 161 38.98 72.36 117.48
N LYS A 162 38.37 71.21 117.18
CA LYS A 162 38.61 70.43 115.95
C LYS A 162 38.07 71.11 114.70
N GLN A 163 36.97 71.86 114.79
CA GLN A 163 36.40 72.63 113.66
C GLN A 163 37.41 73.65 113.08
N ARG A 164 38.14 74.39 113.93
CA ARG A 164 39.07 75.43 113.49
C ARG A 164 40.27 74.92 112.69
N GLN A 165 40.70 73.68 112.90
CA GLN A 165 41.79 73.07 112.11
C GLN A 165 41.32 72.64 110.71
N ILE A 166 40.14 72.01 110.63
CA ILE A 166 39.54 71.53 109.37
C ILE A 166 39.33 72.67 108.37
N GLU A 167 38.96 73.87 108.86
CA GLU A 167 38.70 75.04 108.02
C GLU A 167 39.97 75.59 107.35
N GLN A 168 41.13 75.52 108.01
CA GLN A 168 42.41 75.96 107.44
C GLN A 168 42.96 74.98 106.39
N GLU A 169 42.69 73.67 106.51
CA GLU A 169 43.11 72.69 105.50
C GLU A 169 42.30 72.82 104.21
N ARG A 170 40.96 72.96 104.30
CA ARG A 170 40.07 73.09 103.13
C ARG A 170 40.43 74.26 102.23
N LEU A 171 40.88 75.38 102.80
CA LEU A 171 41.33 76.55 102.05
C LEU A 171 42.61 76.31 101.23
N ARG A 172 43.42 75.31 101.57
CA ARG A 172 44.63 74.94 100.80
C ARG A 172 44.30 74.00 99.65
N GLU A 173 43.43 73.01 99.85
CA GLU A 173 43.01 72.08 98.79
C GLU A 173 42.31 72.78 97.62
N ILE A 174 41.40 73.72 97.91
CA ILE A 174 40.59 74.42 96.89
C ILE A 174 41.45 75.18 95.87
N ASN A 175 42.58 75.75 96.30
CA ASN A 175 43.47 76.49 95.40
C ASN A 175 44.31 75.55 94.52
N ALA A 176 44.82 74.44 95.08
CA ALA A 176 45.64 73.47 94.36
C ALA A 176 44.88 72.69 93.25
N LEU A 177 43.55 72.75 93.22
CA LEU A 177 42.72 72.16 92.17
C LEU A 177 42.56 73.07 90.95
N LYS A 178 42.53 74.41 91.12
CA LYS A 178 42.24 75.35 90.02
C LYS A 178 43.35 75.42 88.98
N GLU A 179 44.62 75.46 89.40
CA GLU A 179 45.77 75.53 88.48
C GLU A 179 45.82 74.32 87.51
N LYS A 180 45.37 73.15 87.97
CA LYS A 180 45.39 71.89 87.19
C LYS A 180 44.32 71.81 86.09
N GLU A 181 43.32 72.69 86.09
CA GLU A 181 42.33 72.75 85.01
C GLU A 181 42.77 73.66 83.84
N GLU A 182 43.41 74.80 84.12
CA GLU A 182 43.84 75.73 83.07
C GLU A 182 44.92 75.11 82.15
N GLU A 183 45.88 74.39 82.74
CA GLU A 183 46.98 73.78 81.99
C GLU A 183 46.48 72.72 80.98
N LYS A 184 45.37 72.04 81.29
CA LYS A 184 44.73 71.05 80.41
C LYS A 184 43.99 71.65 79.22
N LYS A 185 43.50 72.90 79.31
CA LYS A 185 42.79 73.56 78.21
C LYS A 185 43.77 73.96 77.09
N LYS A 186 44.85 74.66 77.44
CA LYS A 186 45.83 75.18 76.46
C LYS A 186 46.43 74.08 75.56
N LYS A 187 46.69 72.89 76.10
CA LYS A 187 47.26 71.76 75.33
C LYS A 187 46.33 71.17 74.26
N LYS A 188 45.01 71.44 74.28
CA LYS A 188 44.08 70.92 73.26
C LYS A 188 43.99 71.77 71.99
N GLU A 189 44.06 73.10 72.10
CA GLU A 189 43.90 74.00 70.95
C GLU A 189 45.08 73.89 69.95
N GLU A 190 46.30 73.63 70.43
CA GLU A 190 47.49 73.57 69.57
C GLU A 190 47.50 72.33 68.66
N GLU A 191 46.98 71.19 69.12
CA GLU A 191 46.95 69.94 68.34
C GLU A 191 45.98 70.04 67.15
N GLU A 192 44.80 70.65 67.36
CA GLU A 192 43.77 70.74 66.33
C GLU A 192 44.22 71.61 65.14
N LYS A 193 44.96 72.68 65.43
CA LYS A 193 45.49 73.61 64.42
C LYS A 193 46.43 72.90 63.42
N ARG A 194 47.30 72.02 63.92
CA ARG A 194 48.25 71.23 63.11
C ARG A 194 47.60 70.16 62.21
N LYS A 195 46.36 69.75 62.47
CA LYS A 195 45.63 68.80 61.60
C LYS A 195 45.14 69.50 60.34
N ARG A 196 44.49 70.67 60.47
CA ARG A 196 43.84 71.40 59.37
C ARG A 196 44.80 71.84 58.26
N GLU A 197 46.06 72.15 58.60
CA GLU A 197 47.09 72.54 57.62
C GLU A 197 47.52 71.39 56.70
N LYS A 198 47.55 70.15 57.19
CA LYS A 198 48.00 68.99 56.41
C LYS A 198 47.02 68.60 55.30
N GLU A 199 45.72 68.70 55.57
CA GLU A 199 44.67 68.29 54.63
C GLU A 199 44.62 69.18 53.38
N GLN A 200 44.78 70.50 53.53
CA GLN A 200 44.81 71.44 52.40
C GLN A 200 45.97 71.17 51.42
N LEU A 201 47.11 70.67 51.92
CA LEU A 201 48.30 70.41 51.12
C LEU A 201 48.16 69.12 50.28
N ILE A 202 47.37 68.15 50.75
CA ILE A 202 47.05 66.92 50.02
C ILE A 202 46.13 67.21 48.83
N LEU A 203 45.08 68.02 49.04
CA LEU A 203 44.09 68.37 48.00
C LEU A 203 44.73 69.01 46.76
N LYS A 204 45.67 69.95 46.94
CA LYS A 204 46.33 70.64 45.82
C LYS A 204 47.10 69.68 44.89
N LYS A 205 47.75 68.65 45.43
CA LYS A 205 48.48 67.66 44.61
C LYS A 205 47.55 66.79 43.75
N GLN A 206 46.37 66.45 44.25
CA GLN A 206 45.43 65.57 43.52
C GLN A 206 44.79 66.24 42.29
N GLU A 207 44.64 67.57 42.31
CA GLU A 207 44.03 68.28 41.18
C GLU A 207 44.98 68.41 39.99
N GLU A 208 46.25 68.69 40.24
CA GLU A 208 47.29 68.85 39.21
C GLU A 208 47.52 67.55 38.42
N GLU A 209 47.52 66.40 39.10
CA GLU A 209 47.67 65.07 38.48
C GLU A 209 46.49 64.68 37.57
N ARG A 210 45.30 65.24 37.80
CA ARG A 210 44.14 65.02 36.91
C ARG A 210 44.28 65.81 35.61
N ARG A 211 44.72 67.08 35.71
CA ARG A 211 44.85 68.01 34.56
C ARG A 211 45.91 67.56 33.54
N THR A 212 46.93 66.80 33.94
CA THR A 212 47.91 66.20 33.03
C THR A 212 47.34 65.01 32.27
N LYS A 213 46.76 64.02 32.98
CA LYS A 213 46.20 62.78 32.41
C LYS A 213 45.07 63.02 31.40
N GLU A 214 44.29 64.09 31.57
CA GLU A 214 43.24 64.46 30.63
C GLU A 214 43.79 64.98 29.29
N ARG A 215 44.88 65.77 29.32
CA ARG A 215 45.50 66.35 28.10
C ARG A 215 46.11 65.32 27.16
N GLU A 216 46.53 64.16 27.67
CA GLU A 216 47.12 63.09 26.85
C GLU A 216 46.05 62.29 26.08
N ARG A 217 44.97 61.88 26.75
CA ARG A 217 43.85 61.15 26.13
C ARG A 217 43.26 61.91 24.94
N LEU A 218 43.12 63.23 25.08
CA LEU A 218 42.58 64.14 24.06
C LEU A 218 43.49 64.29 22.83
N LYS A 219 44.80 63.94 22.93
CA LYS A 219 45.70 63.85 21.77
C LYS A 219 45.52 62.53 21.02
N GLU A 220 45.53 61.39 21.72
CA GLU A 220 45.38 60.07 21.10
C GLU A 220 44.10 59.94 20.27
N GLU A 221 42.98 60.40 20.82
CA GLU A 221 41.67 60.20 20.18
C GLU A 221 41.57 60.93 18.85
N LYS A 222 42.09 62.17 18.78
CA LYS A 222 42.16 62.96 17.55
C LYS A 222 43.01 62.28 16.47
N GLU A 223 44.05 61.54 16.84
CA GLU A 223 44.85 60.76 15.89
C GLU A 223 44.12 59.49 15.41
N LYS A 224 43.48 58.76 16.33
CA LYS A 224 42.66 57.58 16.04
C LYS A 224 41.53 57.91 15.05
N GLN A 225 40.82 59.03 15.25
CA GLN A 225 39.78 59.50 14.32
C GLN A 225 40.33 59.82 12.92
N ARG A 226 41.47 60.52 12.81
CA ARG A 226 42.12 60.84 11.52
C ARG A 226 42.51 59.57 10.74
N LYS A 227 43.04 58.55 11.41
CA LYS A 227 43.37 57.24 10.81
C LYS A 227 42.12 56.51 10.28
N ILE A 228 41.00 56.57 10.99
CA ILE A 228 39.71 55.97 10.56
C ILE A 228 39.15 56.67 9.31
N GLN A 229 39.13 58.01 9.27
CA GLN A 229 38.60 58.76 8.13
C GLN A 229 39.37 58.48 6.83
N ARG A 230 40.71 58.40 6.88
CA ARG A 230 41.53 58.05 5.71
C ARG A 230 41.19 56.65 5.18
N LYS A 231 41.07 55.64 6.06
CA LYS A 231 40.67 54.27 5.67
C LYS A 231 39.26 54.21 5.06
N LYS A 232 38.30 55.02 5.52
CA LYS A 232 36.95 55.09 4.93
C LYS A 232 36.99 55.60 3.48
N LYS A 233 37.66 56.73 3.20
CA LYS A 233 37.72 57.32 1.84
C LYS A 233 38.33 56.36 0.81
N ILE A 234 39.46 55.73 1.13
CA ILE A 234 40.15 54.77 0.25
C ILE A 234 39.24 53.56 -0.07
N LYS A 235 38.51 53.03 0.92
CA LYS A 235 37.59 51.90 0.74
C LYS A 235 36.37 52.25 -0.14
N GLU A 236 35.99 53.53 -0.21
CA GLU A 236 34.89 54.01 -1.03
C GLU A 236 35.31 54.18 -2.51
N GLN A 237 36.50 54.74 -2.76
CA GLN A 237 37.05 54.86 -4.12
C GLN A 237 37.22 53.47 -4.77
N LEU A 238 37.80 52.51 -4.04
CA LEU A 238 37.95 51.12 -4.46
C LEU A 238 36.62 50.35 -4.67
N ARG A 239 35.48 50.87 -4.22
CA ARG A 239 34.15 50.35 -4.58
C ARG A 239 33.68 50.92 -5.91
N LYS A 240 33.72 52.26 -6.05
CA LYS A 240 33.27 52.97 -7.25
C LYS A 240 34.02 52.51 -8.52
N GLU A 241 35.33 52.30 -8.43
CA GLU A 241 36.13 51.74 -9.54
C GLU A 241 35.69 50.31 -9.91
N LYS A 242 35.45 49.45 -8.92
CA LYS A 242 35.02 48.05 -9.15
C LYS A 242 33.60 47.94 -9.69
N GLU A 243 32.73 48.88 -9.33
CA GLU A 243 31.36 48.98 -9.84
C GLU A 243 31.35 49.47 -11.30
N ALA A 244 32.10 50.53 -11.62
CA ALA A 244 32.28 51.00 -13.00
C ALA A 244 32.89 49.93 -13.92
N PHE A 245 33.97 49.25 -13.47
CA PHE A 245 34.60 48.17 -14.24
C PHE A 245 33.65 46.99 -14.50
N ARG A 246 32.76 46.67 -13.54
CA ARG A 246 31.71 45.65 -13.73
C ARG A 246 30.65 46.07 -14.74
N GLN A 247 30.21 47.33 -14.73
CA GLN A 247 29.26 47.85 -15.73
C GLN A 247 29.83 47.75 -17.15
N ILE A 248 31.08 48.18 -17.35
CA ILE A 248 31.77 48.09 -18.66
C ILE A 248 31.87 46.62 -19.14
N GLN A 249 32.18 45.68 -18.26
CA GLN A 249 32.19 44.25 -18.62
C GLN A 249 30.81 43.67 -18.95
N LEU A 250 29.75 44.14 -18.29
CA LEU A 250 28.38 43.71 -18.57
C LEU A 250 27.91 44.23 -19.93
N GLU A 251 28.09 45.52 -20.19
CA GLU A 251 27.70 46.15 -21.46
C GLU A 251 28.44 45.54 -22.67
N ALA A 252 29.73 45.23 -22.51
CA ALA A 252 30.51 44.52 -23.54
C ALA A 252 30.02 43.07 -23.76
N ARG A 253 29.54 42.38 -22.70
CA ARG A 253 28.93 41.05 -22.79
C ARG A 253 27.54 41.07 -23.43
N GLU A 254 26.76 42.12 -23.21
CA GLU A 254 25.44 42.28 -23.86
C GLU A 254 25.61 42.61 -25.34
N LYS A 255 26.41 43.61 -25.69
CA LYS A 255 26.70 43.99 -27.09
C LYS A 255 27.34 42.86 -27.91
N SER A 256 28.05 41.92 -27.28
CA SER A 256 28.55 40.70 -27.96
C SER A 256 27.47 39.62 -28.08
N ARG A 257 26.64 39.38 -27.04
CA ARG A 257 25.48 38.48 -27.10
C ARG A 257 24.45 38.90 -28.15
N GLU A 258 24.16 40.19 -28.29
CA GLU A 258 23.25 40.71 -29.32
C GLU A 258 23.76 40.45 -30.73
N LYS A 259 25.05 40.78 -30.99
CA LYS A 259 25.70 40.50 -32.28
C LYS A 259 25.69 39.01 -32.60
N GLU A 260 25.96 38.15 -31.61
CA GLU A 260 25.88 36.70 -31.80
C GLU A 260 24.45 36.22 -32.04
N HIS A 261 23.46 36.75 -31.32
CA HIS A 261 22.05 36.41 -31.50
C HIS A 261 21.53 36.81 -32.89
N LEU A 262 21.86 38.02 -33.36
CA LEU A 262 21.58 38.48 -34.72
C LEU A 262 22.23 37.57 -35.78
N ALA A 263 23.51 37.21 -35.60
CA ALA A 263 24.21 36.29 -36.50
C ALA A 263 23.59 34.88 -36.50
N ARG A 264 23.22 34.34 -35.33
CA ARG A 264 22.49 33.06 -35.18
C ARG A 264 21.12 33.12 -35.87
N MET A 265 20.38 34.21 -35.72
CA MET A 265 19.06 34.41 -36.35
C MET A 265 19.16 34.56 -37.88
N GLN A 266 20.16 35.27 -38.40
CA GLN A 266 20.41 35.33 -39.85
C GLN A 266 20.81 33.96 -40.42
N LYS A 267 21.70 33.22 -39.73
CA LYS A 267 22.06 31.85 -40.12
C LYS A 267 20.83 30.92 -40.12
N LYS A 268 19.98 30.97 -39.08
CA LYS A 268 18.70 30.24 -39.03
C LYS A 268 17.77 30.60 -40.20
N LYS A 269 17.54 31.90 -40.48
CA LYS A 269 16.69 32.35 -41.60
C LYS A 269 17.24 31.92 -42.97
N LYS A 270 18.55 31.98 -43.19
CA LYS A 270 19.20 31.49 -44.43
C LYS A 270 19.10 29.96 -44.57
N ALA A 271 19.27 29.21 -43.47
CA ALA A 271 19.12 27.76 -43.45
C ALA A 271 17.65 27.32 -43.69
N ALA A 272 16.68 28.01 -43.09
CA ALA A 272 15.26 27.77 -43.31
C ALA A 272 14.87 27.96 -44.80
N LYS A 273 15.24 29.10 -45.41
CA LYS A 273 14.99 29.34 -46.84
C LYS A 273 15.65 28.28 -47.75
N LYS A 274 16.87 27.81 -47.44
CA LYS A 274 17.50 26.70 -48.16
C LYS A 274 16.72 25.38 -48.00
N ARG A 275 16.28 25.05 -46.78
CA ARG A 275 15.45 23.85 -46.52
C ARG A 275 14.11 23.93 -47.25
N GLU A 276 13.42 25.06 -47.21
CA GLU A 276 12.18 25.27 -47.97
C GLU A 276 12.36 25.13 -49.48
N ALA A 277 13.42 25.69 -50.05
CA ALA A 277 13.70 25.58 -51.48
C ALA A 277 13.95 24.12 -51.89
N LEU A 278 14.71 23.36 -51.08
CA LEU A 278 14.90 21.93 -51.27
C LEU A 278 13.56 21.18 -51.14
N ILE A 279 12.80 21.40 -50.06
CA ILE A 279 11.50 20.76 -49.83
C ILE A 279 10.53 21.07 -50.98
N LYS A 280 10.48 22.30 -51.51
CA LYS A 280 9.67 22.65 -52.69
C LYS A 280 10.13 21.90 -53.94
N LYS A 281 11.44 21.81 -54.19
CA LYS A 281 12.05 21.10 -55.34
C LYS A 281 11.88 19.56 -55.27
N TYR A 282 11.89 18.98 -54.07
CA TYR A 282 11.55 17.57 -53.87
C TYR A 282 10.04 17.33 -53.91
N LYS A 283 9.22 18.18 -53.28
CA LYS A 283 7.74 18.03 -53.26
C LYS A 283 7.13 18.15 -54.65
N SER A 284 7.67 18.99 -55.54
CA SER A 284 7.22 19.02 -56.95
C SER A 284 7.57 17.71 -57.68
N LYS A 285 8.83 17.26 -57.62
CA LYS A 285 9.27 15.98 -58.22
C LYS A 285 8.51 14.77 -57.67
N ILE A 286 8.31 14.70 -56.36
CA ILE A 286 7.55 13.63 -55.70
C ILE A 286 6.08 13.70 -56.11
N LYS A 287 5.46 14.88 -56.20
CA LYS A 287 4.07 15.02 -56.66
C LYS A 287 3.90 14.65 -58.15
N SER A 288 4.86 14.95 -59.02
CA SER A 288 4.82 14.49 -60.42
C SER A 288 5.04 12.98 -60.53
N LEU A 289 5.99 12.42 -59.77
CA LEU A 289 6.22 10.98 -59.72
C LEU A 289 5.00 10.24 -59.18
N PHE A 290 4.41 10.67 -58.06
CA PHE A 290 3.18 10.09 -57.52
C PHE A 290 2.00 10.25 -58.48
N LYS A 291 1.85 11.39 -59.17
CA LYS A 291 0.77 11.56 -60.17
C LYS A 291 0.94 10.58 -61.34
N TYR A 292 2.17 10.41 -61.84
CA TYR A 292 2.46 9.46 -62.92
C TYR A 292 2.27 8.00 -62.47
N LEU A 293 2.78 7.65 -61.28
CA LEU A 293 2.61 6.32 -60.68
C LEU A 293 1.13 6.02 -60.47
N HIS A 294 0.37 6.92 -59.84
CA HIS A 294 -1.04 6.77 -59.54
C HIS A 294 -1.90 6.64 -60.80
N LEU A 295 -1.66 7.43 -61.86
CA LEU A 295 -2.40 7.26 -63.12
C LEU A 295 -2.07 5.93 -63.83
N ARG A 296 -0.81 5.46 -63.72
CA ARG A 296 -0.36 4.21 -64.35
C ARG A 296 -0.79 2.96 -63.57
N THR A 297 -0.87 3.01 -62.24
CA THR A 297 -1.33 1.89 -61.40
C THR A 297 -2.85 1.78 -61.37
N PHE A 298 -3.63 2.86 -61.20
CA PHE A 298 -5.09 2.75 -60.95
C PHE A 298 -5.89 1.99 -62.02
N LYS A 299 -5.40 1.96 -63.28
CA LYS A 299 -6.07 1.22 -64.37
C LYS A 299 -5.70 -0.27 -64.40
N THR A 300 -4.50 -0.66 -63.96
CA THR A 300 -4.06 -2.06 -63.91
C THR A 300 -4.38 -2.71 -62.57
N THR A 301 -4.19 -2.01 -61.45
CA THR A 301 -4.50 -2.52 -60.10
C THR A 301 -5.98 -2.86 -59.95
N LYS A 302 -6.89 -2.08 -60.53
CA LYS A 302 -8.33 -2.44 -60.56
C LYS A 302 -8.56 -3.79 -61.24
N LYS A 303 -7.95 -4.05 -62.40
CA LYS A 303 -8.07 -5.34 -63.09
C LYS A 303 -7.48 -6.49 -62.28
N VAL A 304 -6.31 -6.27 -61.66
CA VAL A 304 -5.68 -7.27 -60.77
C VAL A 304 -6.54 -7.56 -59.54
N ILE A 305 -7.11 -6.54 -58.90
CA ILE A 305 -8.01 -6.70 -57.73
C ILE A 305 -9.27 -7.47 -58.14
N TYR A 306 -9.91 -7.14 -59.27
CA TYR A 306 -11.05 -7.91 -59.77
C TYR A 306 -10.68 -9.35 -60.13
N PHE A 307 -9.48 -9.60 -60.68
CA PHE A 307 -8.98 -10.95 -60.95
C PHE A 307 -8.73 -11.75 -59.66
N CYS A 308 -8.12 -11.14 -58.63
CA CYS A 308 -7.94 -11.77 -57.33
C CYS A 308 -9.27 -12.06 -56.62
N LEU A 309 -10.25 -11.15 -56.70
CA LEU A 309 -11.61 -11.36 -56.18
C LEU A 309 -12.34 -12.48 -56.94
N PHE A 310 -12.23 -12.51 -58.27
CA PHE A 310 -12.77 -13.59 -59.10
C PHE A 310 -12.16 -14.95 -58.74
N PHE A 311 -10.83 -15.02 -58.59
CA PHE A 311 -10.12 -16.23 -58.21
C PHE A 311 -10.52 -16.72 -56.80
N LEU A 312 -10.72 -15.79 -55.84
CA LEU A 312 -11.25 -16.08 -54.51
C LEU A 312 -12.68 -16.65 -54.58
N VAL A 313 -13.56 -16.08 -55.42
CA VAL A 313 -14.92 -16.60 -55.65
C VAL A 313 -14.89 -18.00 -56.27
N VAL A 314 -13.99 -18.26 -57.24
CA VAL A 314 -13.79 -19.60 -57.82
C VAL A 314 -13.34 -20.61 -56.76
N ILE A 315 -12.41 -20.23 -55.86
CA ILE A 315 -12.00 -21.09 -54.74
C ILE A 315 -13.18 -21.39 -53.80
N LEU A 316 -14.01 -20.40 -53.46
CA LEU A 316 -15.20 -20.62 -52.62
C LEU A 316 -16.23 -21.56 -53.29
N ILE A 317 -16.42 -21.44 -54.60
CA ILE A 317 -17.29 -22.34 -55.38
C ILE A 317 -16.73 -23.76 -55.38
N LEU A 318 -15.42 -23.94 -55.64
CA LEU A 318 -14.77 -25.25 -55.61
C LEU A 318 -14.82 -25.90 -54.22
N TYR A 319 -14.65 -25.12 -53.14
CA TYR A 319 -14.83 -25.58 -51.77
C TYR A 319 -16.27 -26.04 -51.50
N PHE A 320 -17.27 -25.26 -51.93
CA PHE A 320 -18.68 -25.62 -51.74
C PHE A 320 -19.06 -26.89 -52.53
N ILE A 321 -18.52 -27.06 -53.75
CA ILE A 321 -18.67 -28.29 -54.54
C ILE A 321 -18.02 -29.47 -53.82
N PHE A 322 -16.78 -29.32 -53.33
CA PHE A 322 -16.05 -30.36 -52.60
C PHE A 322 -16.80 -30.83 -51.34
N VAL A 323 -17.29 -29.89 -50.51
CA VAL A 323 -18.12 -30.21 -49.34
C VAL A 323 -19.42 -30.90 -49.75
N SER A 324 -20.12 -30.39 -50.76
CA SER A 324 -21.37 -30.99 -51.27
C SER A 324 -21.16 -32.42 -51.79
N VAL A 325 -20.02 -32.69 -52.42
CA VAL A 325 -19.67 -34.01 -52.97
C VAL A 325 -19.33 -35.01 -51.86
N ILE A 326 -18.56 -34.62 -50.84
CA ILE A 326 -18.27 -35.51 -49.70
C ILE A 326 -19.56 -35.86 -48.95
N LEU A 327 -20.42 -34.87 -48.65
CA LEU A 327 -21.65 -35.09 -47.90
C LEU A 327 -22.67 -35.94 -48.68
N LYS A 328 -22.87 -35.70 -49.99
CA LYS A 328 -23.90 -36.41 -50.77
C LYS A 328 -23.50 -37.79 -51.29
N PHE A 329 -22.21 -38.06 -51.44
CA PHE A 329 -21.69 -39.35 -51.93
C PHE A 329 -20.94 -40.14 -50.86
N ASP A 330 -21.05 -39.70 -49.61
CA ASP A 330 -20.53 -40.37 -48.39
C ASP A 330 -19.02 -40.74 -48.48
N ILE A 331 -18.25 -39.96 -49.26
CA ILE A 331 -16.92 -40.35 -49.75
C ILE A 331 -15.94 -40.54 -48.60
N ASP A 332 -15.37 -41.73 -48.50
CA ASP A 332 -14.34 -42.05 -47.52
C ASP A 332 -13.11 -42.68 -48.18
N ASN A 333 -12.12 -41.84 -48.48
CA ASN A 333 -10.84 -42.22 -49.07
C ASN A 333 -9.70 -41.51 -48.34
N VAL A 334 -8.49 -42.07 -48.40
CA VAL A 334 -7.28 -41.48 -47.79
C VAL A 334 -7.07 -40.03 -48.22
N LEU A 335 -7.29 -39.73 -49.51
CA LEU A 335 -7.16 -38.37 -50.05
C LEU A 335 -8.22 -37.41 -49.49
N SER A 336 -9.48 -37.84 -49.33
CA SER A 336 -10.55 -36.95 -48.86
C SER A 336 -10.46 -36.71 -47.34
N ARG A 337 -10.03 -37.71 -46.56
CA ARG A 337 -9.63 -37.53 -45.15
C ARG A 337 -8.46 -36.54 -45.03
N PHE A 338 -7.37 -36.75 -45.79
CA PHE A 338 -6.19 -35.88 -45.78
C PHE A 338 -6.52 -34.42 -46.13
N VAL A 339 -7.38 -34.17 -47.12
CA VAL A 339 -7.81 -32.79 -47.46
C VAL A 339 -8.68 -32.20 -46.33
N ALA A 340 -9.50 -33.00 -45.65
CA ALA A 340 -10.36 -32.54 -44.57
C ALA A 340 -9.60 -32.13 -43.29
N ASP A 341 -8.41 -32.68 -43.05
CA ASP A 341 -7.53 -32.22 -41.96
C ASP A 341 -7.23 -30.71 -42.09
N PHE A 342 -6.90 -30.27 -43.31
CA PHE A 342 -6.60 -28.86 -43.64
C PHE A 342 -7.85 -28.01 -43.91
N ILE A 343 -8.91 -28.60 -44.49
CA ILE A 343 -10.12 -27.90 -44.95
C ILE A 343 -11.33 -28.49 -44.23
N PRO A 344 -11.90 -27.82 -43.21
CA PRO A 344 -12.97 -28.39 -42.40
C PRO A 344 -14.23 -28.64 -43.22
N VAL A 345 -14.64 -29.90 -43.35
CA VAL A 345 -15.92 -30.31 -43.95
C VAL A 345 -16.96 -30.39 -42.83
N PRO A 346 -17.97 -29.50 -42.77
CA PRO A 346 -18.95 -29.50 -41.69
C PRO A 346 -19.96 -30.66 -41.84
N ALA A 347 -20.15 -31.45 -40.77
CA ALA A 347 -21.30 -32.36 -40.64
C ALA A 347 -22.41 -31.75 -39.79
N LEU A 348 -22.07 -31.17 -38.64
CA LEU A 348 -23.02 -30.48 -37.77
C LEU A 348 -22.48 -29.09 -37.43
N ALA A 349 -23.31 -28.06 -37.58
CA ALA A 349 -23.06 -26.73 -37.03
C ALA A 349 -23.84 -26.54 -35.74
N THR A 350 -23.18 -26.00 -34.72
CA THR A 350 -23.72 -25.81 -33.36
C THR A 350 -23.35 -24.44 -32.82
N SER A 351 -23.93 -24.02 -31.68
CA SER A 351 -23.53 -22.76 -31.01
C SER A 351 -22.07 -22.76 -30.54
N ASP A 352 -21.52 -23.94 -30.28
CA ASP A 352 -20.20 -24.12 -29.69
C ASP A 352 -19.11 -24.35 -30.76
N GLY A 353 -19.51 -24.61 -32.02
CA GLY A 353 -18.63 -24.68 -33.18
C GLY A 353 -19.10 -25.68 -34.25
N ILE A 354 -18.17 -26.09 -35.11
CA ILE A 354 -18.41 -27.08 -36.19
C ILE A 354 -17.87 -28.45 -35.76
N ILE A 355 -18.70 -29.49 -35.88
CA ILE A 355 -18.28 -30.90 -35.88
C ILE A 355 -18.01 -31.32 -37.32
N GLU A 356 -16.84 -31.91 -37.55
CA GLU A 356 -16.35 -32.27 -38.89
C GLU A 356 -16.87 -33.63 -39.35
N TYR A 357 -17.08 -33.77 -40.66
CA TYR A 357 -17.71 -34.94 -41.26
C TYR A 357 -17.01 -36.26 -40.93
N TYR A 358 -15.68 -36.35 -41.02
CA TYR A 358 -15.01 -37.62 -40.69
C TYR A 358 -15.05 -37.95 -39.19
N LYS A 359 -15.15 -36.96 -38.29
CA LYS A 359 -15.40 -37.21 -36.86
C LYS A 359 -16.81 -37.78 -36.65
N TYR A 360 -17.82 -37.21 -37.32
CA TYR A 360 -19.19 -37.72 -37.29
C TYR A 360 -19.28 -39.14 -37.90
N LYS A 361 -18.61 -39.39 -39.02
CA LYS A 361 -18.57 -40.69 -39.70
C LYS A 361 -17.88 -41.77 -38.86
N ASP A 362 -16.70 -41.46 -38.30
CA ASP A 362 -15.98 -42.39 -37.41
C ASP A 362 -16.80 -42.74 -36.17
N LEU A 363 -17.60 -41.82 -35.63
CA LEU A 363 -18.58 -42.13 -34.58
C LEU A 363 -19.70 -43.03 -35.11
N LYS A 364 -20.31 -42.68 -36.26
CA LYS A 364 -21.40 -43.43 -36.88
C LYS A 364 -21.04 -44.89 -37.13
N ASP A 365 -19.84 -45.14 -37.65
CA ASP A 365 -19.38 -46.50 -37.94
C ASP A 365 -18.92 -47.24 -36.67
N ASN A 366 -18.48 -46.55 -35.61
CA ASN A 366 -18.29 -47.18 -34.29
C ASN A 366 -19.62 -47.63 -33.64
N PHE A 367 -20.71 -46.86 -33.80
CA PHE A 367 -22.02 -47.19 -33.24
C PHE A 367 -22.77 -48.27 -34.03
N LYS A 368 -22.77 -48.22 -35.37
CA LYS A 368 -23.33 -49.29 -36.25
C LYS A 368 -22.81 -50.68 -35.90
N ASN A 369 -21.53 -50.79 -35.54
CA ASN A 369 -20.87 -52.05 -35.16
C ASN A 369 -21.23 -52.53 -33.74
N THR A 370 -22.06 -51.80 -32.99
CA THR A 370 -22.40 -52.08 -31.59
C THR A 370 -23.91 -52.28 -31.39
N GLU A 371 -24.76 -51.52 -32.08
CA GLU A 371 -26.22 -51.53 -31.86
C GLU A 371 -27.00 -51.50 -33.20
N GLY A 372 -27.89 -52.48 -33.42
CA GLY A 372 -28.72 -52.60 -34.62
C GLY A 372 -29.98 -51.73 -34.62
N GLU A 373 -29.83 -50.45 -34.25
CA GLU A 373 -30.96 -49.51 -34.09
C GLU A 373 -31.37 -48.81 -35.39
N THR A 374 -32.60 -48.31 -35.43
CA THR A 374 -33.23 -47.69 -36.61
C THR A 374 -33.11 -46.17 -36.69
N ASP A 375 -32.50 -45.51 -35.70
CA ASP A 375 -32.38 -44.03 -35.63
C ASP A 375 -30.97 -43.57 -35.18
N ILE A 376 -29.96 -44.25 -35.73
CA ILE A 376 -28.55 -44.11 -35.39
C ILE A 376 -28.08 -42.64 -35.44
N ASP A 377 -28.49 -41.88 -36.44
CA ASP A 377 -28.06 -40.49 -36.63
C ASP A 377 -28.54 -39.55 -35.52
N LYS A 378 -29.78 -39.69 -35.04
CA LYS A 378 -30.26 -38.91 -33.88
C LYS A 378 -29.56 -39.33 -32.59
N LYS A 379 -29.21 -40.60 -32.43
CA LYS A 379 -28.44 -41.09 -31.26
C LYS A 379 -27.02 -40.52 -31.25
N ILE A 380 -26.35 -40.44 -32.39
CA ILE A 380 -25.02 -39.81 -32.50
C ILE A 380 -25.12 -38.30 -32.25
N GLN A 381 -26.13 -37.62 -32.82
CA GLN A 381 -26.38 -36.20 -32.54
C GLN A 381 -26.60 -35.96 -31.04
N SER A 382 -27.42 -36.77 -30.36
CA SER A 382 -27.67 -36.62 -28.92
C SER A 382 -26.44 -36.89 -28.06
N LEU A 383 -25.59 -37.87 -28.44
CA LEU A 383 -24.32 -38.15 -27.78
C LEU A 383 -23.31 -37.00 -27.93
N ILE A 384 -23.17 -36.44 -29.13
CA ILE A 384 -22.30 -35.27 -29.36
C ILE A 384 -22.79 -34.06 -28.54
N VAL A 385 -24.12 -33.85 -28.47
CA VAL A 385 -24.68 -32.77 -27.64
C VAL A 385 -24.50 -33.05 -26.14
N ARG A 386 -24.55 -34.31 -25.67
CA ARG A 386 -24.19 -34.70 -24.30
C ARG A 386 -22.72 -34.36 -24.01
N GLU A 387 -21.81 -34.65 -24.94
CA GLU A 387 -20.37 -34.38 -24.78
C GLU A 387 -20.07 -32.86 -24.84
N ILE A 388 -20.81 -32.06 -25.64
CA ILE A 388 -20.81 -30.59 -25.59
C ILE A 388 -21.26 -30.09 -24.22
N ALA A 389 -22.38 -30.60 -23.70
CA ALA A 389 -22.95 -30.20 -22.42
C ALA A 389 -22.00 -30.49 -21.26
N ILE A 390 -21.40 -31.69 -21.23
CA ILE A 390 -20.35 -32.09 -20.27
C ILE A 390 -19.15 -31.15 -20.35
N ASN A 391 -18.62 -30.89 -21.56
CA ASN A 391 -17.51 -29.97 -21.75
C ASN A 391 -17.83 -28.53 -21.32
N ASN A 392 -19.09 -28.10 -21.39
CA ASN A 392 -19.51 -26.79 -20.92
C ASN A 392 -19.69 -26.73 -19.38
N LEU A 393 -20.02 -27.84 -18.71
CA LEU A 393 -19.95 -27.95 -17.25
C LEU A 393 -18.50 -27.94 -16.74
N ILE A 394 -17.60 -28.69 -17.40
CA ILE A 394 -16.16 -28.73 -17.10
C ILE A 394 -15.56 -27.32 -17.12
N LYS A 395 -15.82 -26.55 -18.20
CA LYS A 395 -15.43 -25.13 -18.31
C LYS A 395 -16.06 -24.26 -17.22
N ARG A 396 -17.34 -24.44 -16.90
CA ARG A 396 -18.05 -23.66 -15.85
C ARG A 396 -17.43 -23.87 -14.48
N TYR A 397 -17.08 -25.10 -14.12
CA TYR A 397 -16.51 -25.44 -12.82
C TYR A 397 -14.99 -25.24 -12.74
N GLY A 398 -14.34 -24.87 -13.87
CA GLY A 398 -12.91 -24.55 -13.90
C GLY A 398 -11.98 -25.76 -13.73
N VAL A 399 -12.47 -26.97 -14.02
CA VAL A 399 -11.70 -28.22 -13.90
C VAL A 399 -11.19 -28.70 -15.25
N SER A 400 -10.19 -29.58 -15.23
CA SER A 400 -9.62 -30.25 -16.41
C SER A 400 -9.79 -31.77 -16.32
N PHE A 401 -9.84 -32.45 -17.46
CA PHE A 401 -9.81 -33.92 -17.53
C PHE A 401 -8.53 -34.51 -16.89
N SER A 402 -7.45 -33.74 -16.77
CA SER A 402 -6.21 -34.13 -16.08
C SER A 402 -6.34 -34.31 -14.58
N ASP A 403 -7.41 -33.78 -13.99
CA ASP A 403 -7.53 -33.63 -12.54
C ASP A 403 -8.24 -34.84 -11.89
N PHE A 404 -8.63 -35.82 -12.72
CA PHE A 404 -9.36 -37.03 -12.36
C PHE A 404 -8.64 -38.27 -12.91
N GLU A 405 -8.63 -39.36 -12.14
CA GLU A 405 -7.98 -40.62 -12.54
C GLU A 405 -8.66 -41.31 -13.73
N ASN A 406 -9.99 -41.13 -13.86
CA ASN A 406 -10.83 -41.72 -14.90
C ASN A 406 -12.06 -40.83 -15.20
N HIS A 407 -12.79 -41.19 -16.26
CA HIS A 407 -14.03 -40.52 -16.63
C HIS A 407 -15.13 -40.64 -15.56
N ASP A 408 -15.16 -41.76 -14.82
CA ASP A 408 -16.21 -42.02 -13.83
C ASP A 408 -16.13 -41.06 -12.63
N LYS A 409 -14.92 -40.82 -12.09
CA LYS A 409 -14.69 -39.80 -11.03
C LYS A 409 -14.97 -38.37 -11.50
N LEU A 410 -14.72 -38.08 -12.78
CA LEU A 410 -15.14 -36.82 -13.38
C LEU A 410 -16.67 -36.69 -13.41
N MET A 411 -17.39 -37.75 -13.81
CA MET A 411 -18.86 -37.73 -13.85
C MET A 411 -19.48 -37.64 -12.45
N GLU A 412 -18.94 -38.37 -11.46
CA GLU A 412 -19.30 -38.25 -10.03
C GLU A 412 -19.09 -36.80 -9.51
N PHE A 413 -17.94 -36.19 -9.84
CA PHE A 413 -17.68 -34.80 -9.52
C PHE A 413 -18.68 -33.85 -10.20
N LEU A 414 -18.94 -34.00 -11.50
CA LEU A 414 -19.88 -33.18 -12.25
C LEU A 414 -21.32 -33.31 -11.72
N GLU A 415 -21.73 -34.52 -11.31
CA GLU A 415 -23.02 -34.76 -10.69
C GLU A 415 -23.12 -34.10 -9.32
N SER A 416 -22.13 -34.32 -8.46
CA SER A 416 -22.08 -33.67 -7.15
C SER A 416 -22.16 -32.15 -7.29
N LYS A 417 -21.45 -31.54 -8.26
CA LYS A 417 -21.50 -30.08 -8.50
C LYS A 417 -22.83 -29.63 -9.11
N ALA A 418 -23.42 -30.39 -10.03
CA ALA A 418 -24.67 -30.04 -10.69
C ALA A 418 -25.84 -29.89 -9.70
N MET A 419 -25.87 -30.67 -8.61
CA MET A 419 -26.91 -30.56 -7.59
C MET A 419 -26.84 -29.26 -6.77
N TYR A 420 -25.66 -28.65 -6.60
CA TYR A 420 -25.49 -27.35 -5.89
C TYR A 420 -25.44 -26.14 -6.84
N ASP A 421 -25.41 -26.34 -8.16
CA ASP A 421 -25.36 -25.23 -9.12
C ASP A 421 -26.70 -24.48 -9.15
N ASN A 422 -26.69 -23.24 -8.63
CA ASN A 422 -27.88 -22.39 -8.53
C ASN A 422 -28.54 -22.02 -9.88
N ALA A 423 -27.80 -22.08 -10.99
CA ALA A 423 -28.31 -21.79 -12.32
C ALA A 423 -28.88 -23.06 -12.99
N ILE A 424 -28.37 -24.25 -12.67
CA ILE A 424 -29.01 -25.53 -13.04
C ILE A 424 -30.30 -25.75 -12.24
N ASN A 425 -30.28 -25.40 -10.95
CA ASN A 425 -31.38 -25.63 -10.01
C ASN A 425 -32.34 -24.46 -9.83
N GLN A 426 -32.25 -23.43 -10.68
CA GLN A 426 -33.02 -22.19 -10.51
C GLN A 426 -34.54 -22.42 -10.37
N VAL A 427 -35.09 -23.42 -11.07
CA VAL A 427 -36.51 -23.80 -10.99
C VAL A 427 -36.85 -24.39 -9.61
N ALA A 428 -36.03 -25.31 -9.10
CA ALA A 428 -36.20 -25.92 -7.77
C ALA A 428 -36.06 -24.87 -6.65
N ILE A 429 -35.05 -24.01 -6.73
CA ILE A 429 -34.80 -22.90 -5.80
C ILE A 429 -35.97 -21.91 -5.78
N ASN A 430 -36.49 -21.53 -6.95
CA ASN A 430 -37.64 -20.63 -7.04
C ASN A 430 -38.93 -21.29 -6.51
N ARG A 431 -39.12 -22.59 -6.75
CA ARG A 431 -40.26 -23.36 -6.23
C ARG A 431 -40.23 -23.44 -4.70
N ILE A 432 -39.11 -23.87 -4.10
CA ILE A 432 -39.01 -24.00 -2.64
C ILE A 432 -39.11 -22.63 -1.94
N LYS A 433 -38.53 -21.55 -2.50
CA LYS A 433 -38.71 -20.19 -1.97
C LYS A 433 -40.17 -19.72 -2.05
N LYS A 434 -40.89 -20.03 -3.13
CA LYS A 434 -42.32 -19.74 -3.24
C LYS A 434 -43.16 -20.58 -2.27
N ILE A 435 -42.75 -21.82 -1.98
CA ILE A 435 -43.35 -22.65 -0.92
C ILE A 435 -43.15 -21.98 0.44
N LYS A 436 -41.92 -21.54 0.79
CA LYS A 436 -41.65 -20.81 2.04
C LYS A 436 -42.57 -19.60 2.18
N GLY A 437 -42.61 -18.71 1.19
CA GLY A 437 -43.49 -17.55 1.20
C GLY A 437 -44.98 -17.90 1.39
N MET A 438 -45.48 -18.92 0.68
CA MET A 438 -46.88 -19.36 0.86
C MET A 438 -47.16 -19.98 2.24
N ILE A 439 -46.17 -20.58 2.90
CA ILE A 439 -46.28 -21.04 4.29
C ILE A 439 -46.27 -19.83 5.23
N ASP A 440 -45.31 -18.92 5.07
CA ASP A 440 -45.16 -17.72 5.90
C ASP A 440 -46.43 -16.83 5.82
N ASP A 441 -47.01 -16.66 4.64
CA ASP A 441 -48.24 -15.88 4.38
C ASP A 441 -49.52 -16.50 4.99
N ASN A 442 -49.62 -17.84 5.02
CA ASN A 442 -50.87 -18.55 5.37
C ASN A 442 -50.83 -19.25 6.74
N ASN A 443 -49.64 -19.39 7.35
CA ASN A 443 -49.33 -20.21 8.54
C ASN A 443 -49.71 -21.72 8.43
N ASP A 444 -50.17 -22.17 7.25
CA ASP A 444 -50.62 -23.54 6.98
C ASP A 444 -49.51 -24.36 6.31
N PHE A 445 -48.54 -24.80 7.12
CA PHE A 445 -47.42 -25.62 6.67
C PHE A 445 -47.91 -26.90 5.96
N VAL A 446 -48.90 -27.60 6.51
CA VAL A 446 -49.29 -28.94 6.04
C VAL A 446 -49.98 -28.87 4.68
N ARG A 447 -50.94 -27.95 4.49
CA ARG A 447 -51.67 -27.80 3.21
C ARG A 447 -50.76 -27.35 2.08
N ILE A 448 -49.88 -26.38 2.34
CA ILE A 448 -48.95 -25.85 1.33
C ILE A 448 -47.90 -26.91 0.98
N SER A 449 -47.34 -27.61 1.98
CA SER A 449 -46.36 -28.68 1.77
C SER A 449 -46.93 -29.83 0.94
N THR A 450 -48.12 -30.31 1.30
CA THR A 450 -48.80 -31.42 0.60
C THR A 450 -49.19 -31.05 -0.84
N LYS A 451 -49.51 -29.77 -1.10
CA LYS A 451 -49.96 -29.31 -2.43
C LYS A 451 -48.81 -28.95 -3.39
N PHE A 452 -47.65 -28.54 -2.89
CA PHE A 452 -46.60 -27.94 -3.72
C PHE A 452 -45.20 -28.56 -3.57
N GLY A 453 -44.92 -29.31 -2.51
CA GLY A 453 -43.68 -30.08 -2.38
C GLY A 453 -43.64 -31.31 -3.30
N ASP A 454 -42.47 -31.91 -3.47
CA ASP A 454 -42.32 -33.25 -4.07
C ASP A 454 -42.49 -34.36 -3.04
N LYS A 455 -42.14 -34.05 -1.77
CA LYS A 455 -42.33 -34.94 -0.62
C LYS A 455 -42.56 -34.11 0.64
N MET A 456 -43.39 -34.63 1.53
CA MET A 456 -43.54 -34.14 2.91
C MET A 456 -43.16 -35.28 3.86
N GLY A 457 -42.64 -34.97 5.04
CA GLY A 457 -42.35 -35.98 6.05
C GLY A 457 -42.08 -35.38 7.42
N LYS A 458 -41.60 -36.24 8.32
CA LYS A 458 -41.26 -35.92 9.71
C LYS A 458 -39.89 -36.52 10.02
N ILE A 459 -39.08 -35.82 10.81
CA ILE A 459 -37.77 -36.28 11.31
C ILE A 459 -37.62 -35.88 12.78
N SER A 460 -36.96 -36.71 13.56
CA SER A 460 -36.55 -36.42 14.93
C SER A 460 -35.04 -36.23 14.96
N ILE A 461 -34.57 -35.16 15.59
CA ILE A 461 -33.15 -34.86 15.78
C ILE A 461 -32.86 -34.92 17.28
N ASN A 462 -31.96 -35.80 17.69
CA ASN A 462 -31.47 -35.86 19.06
C ASN A 462 -30.38 -34.78 19.26
N LYS A 463 -30.54 -33.96 20.29
CA LYS A 463 -29.65 -32.81 20.53
C LYS A 463 -28.24 -33.21 20.96
N ASN A 464 -28.07 -34.39 21.54
CA ASN A 464 -26.80 -34.87 22.07
C ASN A 464 -25.99 -35.67 21.04
N THR A 465 -26.65 -36.44 20.16
CA THR A 465 -25.95 -37.31 19.19
C THR A 465 -25.78 -36.71 17.80
N ASP A 466 -26.75 -35.92 17.32
CA ASP A 466 -26.85 -35.65 15.88
C ASP A 466 -26.08 -34.35 15.52
N PRO A 467 -25.41 -34.28 14.36
CA PRO A 467 -24.65 -33.09 13.97
C PRO A 467 -25.59 -31.98 13.48
N ASP A 468 -25.76 -30.90 14.25
CA ASP A 468 -26.50 -29.74 13.77
C ASP A 468 -25.63 -28.89 12.82
N LYS A 469 -25.87 -29.06 11.53
CA LYS A 469 -25.19 -28.31 10.47
C LYS A 469 -25.93 -27.04 10.05
N ASN A 470 -27.17 -26.82 10.52
CA ASN A 470 -28.11 -25.86 9.93
C ASN A 470 -28.96 -25.07 10.97
N GLY A 471 -28.70 -25.18 12.27
CA GLY A 471 -29.48 -24.54 13.34
C GLY A 471 -30.83 -25.22 13.63
N LEU A 472 -30.98 -26.49 13.24
CA LEU A 472 -32.25 -27.22 13.29
C LEU A 472 -32.67 -27.68 14.69
N LYS A 473 -31.75 -27.76 15.65
CA LYS A 473 -32.06 -28.02 17.07
C LYS A 473 -32.55 -26.77 17.80
N ASP A 474 -32.15 -25.59 17.32
CA ASP A 474 -32.38 -24.32 18.00
C ASP A 474 -33.76 -23.71 17.68
N LEU A 475 -34.37 -24.10 16.55
CA LEU A 475 -35.75 -23.74 16.16
C LEU A 475 -36.77 -23.84 17.31
N GLU A 476 -37.51 -22.76 17.56
CA GLU A 476 -38.63 -22.73 18.52
C GLU A 476 -39.88 -23.47 18.00
N VAL A 477 -40.83 -23.82 18.87
CA VAL A 477 -42.00 -24.61 18.48
C VAL A 477 -42.92 -23.79 17.56
N ASN A 478 -43.23 -24.35 16.39
CA ASN A 478 -43.84 -23.71 15.21
C ASN A 478 -42.93 -22.80 14.37
N GLU A 479 -41.67 -22.56 14.75
CA GLU A 479 -40.72 -21.84 13.90
C GLU A 479 -40.43 -22.62 12.62
N ILE A 480 -40.17 -21.89 11.53
CA ILE A 480 -39.94 -22.39 10.18
C ILE A 480 -38.50 -22.05 9.77
N SER A 481 -37.74 -23.03 9.33
CA SER A 481 -36.35 -22.83 8.92
C SER A 481 -36.24 -21.99 7.64
N GLU A 482 -35.05 -21.45 7.41
CA GLU A 482 -34.65 -21.06 6.05
C GLU A 482 -34.57 -22.26 5.10
N VAL A 483 -34.48 -21.98 3.80
CA VAL A 483 -34.33 -23.01 2.77
C VAL A 483 -32.94 -23.65 2.89
N ILE A 484 -32.91 -24.93 3.28
CA ILE A 484 -31.69 -25.71 3.49
C ILE A 484 -31.49 -26.66 2.30
N PHE A 485 -30.31 -26.67 1.70
CA PHE A 485 -29.92 -27.74 0.77
C PHE A 485 -29.33 -28.93 1.55
N SER A 486 -29.77 -30.15 1.24
CA SER A 486 -29.23 -31.38 1.83
C SER A 486 -29.51 -32.56 0.89
N GLY A 487 -28.60 -33.54 0.86
CA GLY A 487 -28.77 -34.75 0.05
C GLY A 487 -29.04 -34.42 -1.43
N ASP A 488 -30.22 -34.82 -1.92
CA ASP A 488 -30.66 -34.66 -3.30
C ASP A 488 -31.60 -33.46 -3.54
N GLY A 489 -31.73 -32.50 -2.61
CA GLY A 489 -32.59 -31.34 -2.83
C GLY A 489 -32.71 -30.30 -1.72
N TYR A 490 -33.79 -29.53 -1.82
CA TYR A 490 -34.07 -28.37 -0.98
C TYR A 490 -35.19 -28.67 0.01
N TYR A 491 -34.95 -28.33 1.27
CA TYR A 491 -35.83 -28.58 2.40
C TYR A 491 -36.25 -27.25 3.06
N ILE A 492 -37.47 -27.25 3.58
CA ILE A 492 -37.90 -26.32 4.65
C ILE A 492 -38.43 -27.19 5.79
N PHE A 493 -37.98 -26.90 7.01
CA PHE A 493 -38.43 -27.56 8.22
C PHE A 493 -39.36 -26.65 9.01
N ARG A 494 -40.32 -27.22 9.73
CA ARG A 494 -41.07 -26.56 10.81
C ARG A 494 -40.95 -27.38 12.07
N CYS A 495 -40.58 -26.76 13.17
CA CYS A 495 -40.56 -27.42 14.46
C CYS A 495 -41.99 -27.76 14.91
N TYR A 496 -42.27 -29.05 15.09
CA TYR A 496 -43.55 -29.56 15.55
C TYR A 496 -43.56 -29.75 17.07
N TYR A 497 -42.44 -30.22 17.63
CA TYR A 497 -42.31 -30.55 19.04
C TYR A 497 -40.83 -30.48 19.45
N LYS A 498 -40.56 -30.11 20.71
CA LYS A 498 -39.22 -29.89 21.24
C LYS A 498 -39.18 -30.25 22.71
N THR A 499 -38.23 -31.09 23.11
CA THR A 499 -37.94 -31.43 24.51
C THR A 499 -36.55 -30.92 24.88
N GLU A 500 -36.01 -31.30 26.03
CA GLU A 500 -34.60 -31.07 26.35
C GLU A 500 -33.68 -31.87 25.41
N GLU A 501 -33.99 -33.15 25.17
CA GLU A 501 -33.15 -34.10 24.42
C GLU A 501 -33.45 -34.19 22.91
N GLU A 502 -34.68 -33.91 22.47
CA GLU A 502 -35.13 -34.12 21.08
C GLU A 502 -35.69 -32.82 20.46
N THR A 503 -35.60 -32.69 19.15
CA THR A 503 -36.32 -31.68 18.36
C THR A 503 -36.93 -32.36 17.14
N THR A 504 -38.27 -32.36 17.10
CA THR A 504 -39.08 -33.07 16.12
C THR A 504 -39.58 -32.09 15.05
N LEU A 505 -39.16 -32.30 13.81
CA LEU A 505 -39.42 -31.40 12.69
C LEU A 505 -40.33 -32.07 11.65
N ASN A 506 -41.33 -31.33 11.17
CA ASN A 506 -41.98 -31.65 9.89
C ASN A 506 -41.18 -30.99 8.76
N TYR A 507 -41.07 -31.64 7.61
CA TYR A 507 -40.35 -31.09 6.45
C TYR A 507 -41.16 -31.14 5.16
N VAL A 508 -40.89 -30.16 4.29
CA VAL A 508 -41.24 -30.20 2.87
C VAL A 508 -39.97 -30.20 2.04
N PHE A 509 -39.98 -31.00 0.98
CA PHE A 509 -38.86 -31.23 0.08
C PHE A 509 -39.22 -30.86 -1.35
N VAL A 510 -38.27 -30.27 -2.07
CA VAL A 510 -38.28 -30.11 -3.53
C VAL A 510 -36.97 -30.66 -4.07
N LYS A 511 -37.04 -31.59 -5.03
CA LYS A 511 -35.86 -32.29 -5.55
C LYS A 511 -34.95 -31.32 -6.31
N SER A 512 -33.63 -31.49 -6.17
CA SER A 512 -32.66 -30.89 -7.10
C SER A 512 -32.70 -31.60 -8.45
N LYS A 513 -32.15 -30.93 -9.46
CA LYS A 513 -32.02 -31.44 -10.81
C LYS A 513 -30.72 -32.25 -10.89
N THR A 514 -30.82 -33.53 -11.23
CA THR A 514 -29.64 -34.41 -11.38
C THR A 514 -28.82 -34.03 -12.63
N LEU A 515 -27.61 -34.60 -12.76
CA LEU A 515 -26.81 -34.41 -13.97
C LEU A 515 -27.52 -34.94 -15.21
N ASP A 516 -28.17 -36.11 -15.15
CA ASP A 516 -28.88 -36.65 -16.30
C ASP A 516 -30.21 -35.92 -16.59
N ASP A 517 -30.90 -35.36 -15.59
CA ASP A 517 -32.00 -34.41 -15.83
C ASP A 517 -31.49 -33.16 -16.58
N TYR A 518 -30.30 -32.65 -16.22
CA TYR A 518 -29.67 -31.50 -16.88
C TYR A 518 -29.28 -31.84 -18.32
N LEU A 519 -28.55 -32.94 -18.53
CA LEU A 519 -28.11 -33.38 -19.85
C LEU A 519 -29.29 -33.69 -20.77
N SER A 520 -30.34 -34.36 -20.27
CA SER A 520 -31.54 -34.70 -21.06
C SER A 520 -32.31 -33.46 -21.52
N GLU A 521 -32.49 -32.46 -20.63
CA GLU A 521 -33.13 -31.20 -21.02
C GLU A 521 -32.24 -30.38 -21.97
N TYR A 522 -30.92 -30.35 -21.73
CA TYR A 522 -29.97 -29.67 -22.61
C TYR A 522 -30.02 -30.26 -24.02
N ILE A 523 -29.93 -31.58 -24.17
CA ILE A 523 -30.04 -32.29 -25.45
C ILE A 523 -31.35 -31.94 -26.17
N LYS A 524 -32.49 -31.99 -25.46
CA LYS A 524 -33.80 -31.69 -26.03
C LYS A 524 -33.96 -30.24 -26.51
N ASN A 525 -33.30 -29.29 -25.84
CA ASN A 525 -33.42 -27.86 -26.13
C ASN A 525 -32.28 -27.32 -27.01
N TYR A 526 -31.24 -28.12 -27.31
CA TYR A 526 -30.08 -27.68 -28.07
C TYR A 526 -30.40 -27.51 -29.56
N LYS A 527 -29.90 -26.43 -30.15
CA LYS A 527 -30.09 -26.13 -31.57
C LYS A 527 -28.83 -26.49 -32.36
N LEU A 528 -28.93 -27.55 -33.15
CA LEU A 528 -27.96 -27.93 -34.15
C LEU A 528 -28.54 -27.78 -35.56
N LEU A 529 -27.67 -27.59 -36.55
CA LEU A 529 -27.97 -27.70 -37.96
C LEU A 529 -27.14 -28.86 -38.52
N SER A 530 -27.81 -29.89 -39.05
CA SER A 530 -27.16 -31.00 -39.72
C SER A 530 -26.93 -30.72 -41.20
N PHE A 531 -25.88 -31.32 -41.75
CA PHE A 531 -25.56 -31.37 -43.17
C PHE A 531 -25.38 -32.81 -43.68
N VAL A 532 -25.72 -33.82 -42.86
CA VAL A 532 -25.57 -35.27 -43.15
C VAL A 532 -26.93 -36.01 -43.13
N ASP A 533 -28.03 -35.24 -43.26
CA ASP A 533 -29.42 -35.71 -43.31
C ASP A 533 -29.88 -35.92 -44.77
#